data_AF-A0A2J6HPJ9-F1
#
_entry.id   AF-A0A2J6HPJ9-F1
#
_cell.length_a   1.000
_cell.length_b   1.000
_cell.length_c   1.000
_cell.angle_alpha   90.00
_cell.angle_beta   90.00
_cell.angle_gamma   90.00
#
_symmetry.space_group_name_H-M   'P 1'
#
loop_
_entity.id
_entity.type
_entity.pdbx_description
1 polymer ?
#
loop_
_entity_poly.entity_id
_entity_poly.type
_entity_poly.pdbx_seq_one_letter_code
_entity_poly.pdbx_strand_id
1 'polypeptide(L)' 'EWGYIDKGGSWVVNPQFEKAHDFNNKRAMVQKAGEIGWIDKSGTYIINPQFANAFDFFEAD' A
#
# COMPACT_ATOMS: atom_id res chain seq x y z
N GLU A 1 -9.66 6.34 -6.61
CA GLU A 1 -8.53 6.24 -5.67
C GLU A 1 -8.85 5.21 -4.61
N TRP A 2 -7.83 4.57 -4.04
CA TRP A 2 -7.90 3.53 -3.03
C TRP A 2 -7.33 4.02 -1.70
N GLY A 3 -7.87 3.49 -0.62
CA GLY A 3 -7.46 3.72 0.76
C GLY A 3 -7.72 2.47 1.60
N TYR A 4 -7.58 2.58 2.92
CA TYR A 4 -7.72 1.46 3.82
C TYR A 4 -8.69 1.81 4.95
N ILE A 5 -9.64 0.91 5.20
CA ILE A 5 -10.55 0.97 6.33
C ILE A 5 -10.16 -0.05 7.39
N ASP A 6 -10.50 0.21 8.64
CA ASP A 6 -10.47 -0.78 9.70
C ASP A 6 -11.67 -1.74 9.61
N LYS A 7 -11.72 -2.73 10.52
CA LYS A 7 -12.83 -3.69 10.60
C LYS A 7 -14.17 -3.06 11.01
N GLY A 8 -14.15 -1.86 11.58
CA GLY A 8 -15.33 -1.08 11.91
C GLY A 8 -15.85 -0.24 10.74
N GLY A 9 -15.17 -0.26 9.59
CA GLY A 9 -15.52 0.53 8.41
C GLY A 9 -15.03 1.98 8.46
N SER A 10 -14.19 2.33 9.43
CA SER A 10 -13.62 3.68 9.53
C SER A 10 -12.33 3.77 8.73
N TRP A 11 -12.10 4.91 8.07
CA TRP A 11 -10.87 5.14 7.32
C TRP A 11 -9.65 5.22 8.24
N VAL A 12 -8.67 4.37 7.98
CA VAL A 12 -7.32 4.46 8.54
C VAL A 12 -6.44 5.29 7.60
N VAL A 13 -6.59 5.05 6.30
CA VAL A 13 -5.95 5.82 5.25
C VAL A 13 -7.02 6.24 4.26
N ASN A 14 -7.26 7.55 4.14
CA ASN A 14 -8.21 8.07 3.16
C ASN A 14 -7.81 7.67 1.73
N PRO A 15 -8.76 7.52 0.81
CA PRO A 15 -8.46 7.25 -0.59
C PRO A 15 -7.48 8.27 -1.16
N GLN A 16 -6.31 7.81 -1.58
CA GLN A 16 -5.25 8.65 -2.16
C GLN A 16 -4.30 7.90 -3.10
N PHE A 17 -4.53 6.60 -3.31
CA PHE A 17 -3.69 5.74 -4.14
C PHE A 17 -4.40 5.36 -5.43
N GLU A 18 -3.65 5.21 -6.51
CA GLU A 18 -4.15 4.71 -7.79
C GLU A 18 -4.40 3.20 -7.72
N LYS A 19 -3.55 2.48 -6.97
CA LYS A 19 -3.67 1.07 -6.62
C LYS A 19 -3.23 0.85 -5.18
N ALA A 20 -3.84 -0.13 -4.52
CA ALA A 20 -3.53 -0.50 -3.15
C ALA A 20 -3.71 -2.02 -3.02
N HIS A 21 -2.67 -2.72 -2.58
CA HIS A 21 -2.69 -4.16 -2.35
C HIS A 21 -3.01 -4.47 -0.89
N ASP A 22 -3.35 -5.73 -0.62
CA ASP A 22 -3.54 -6.22 0.75
C ASP A 22 -2.26 -6.12 1.57
N PHE A 23 -2.41 -6.03 2.88
CA PHE A 23 -1.29 -6.05 3.80
C PHE A 23 -0.73 -7.47 3.95
N ASN A 24 0.52 -7.67 3.52
CA ASN A 24 1.32 -8.87 3.76
C ASN A 24 2.55 -8.51 4.61
N ASN A 25 2.87 -9.29 5.64
CA ASN A 25 4.01 -9.03 6.53
C ASN A 25 4.07 -7.56 7.04
N LYS A 26 2.90 -7.02 7.44
CA LYS A 26 2.71 -5.65 7.97
C LYS A 26 2.98 -4.49 7.00
N ARG A 27 3.16 -4.75 5.71
CA ARG A 27 3.32 -3.74 4.66
C ARG A 27 2.32 -3.95 3.52
N ALA A 28 1.97 -2.89 2.83
CA ALA A 28 1.16 -2.94 1.63
C ALA A 28 1.87 -2.22 0.49
N MET A 29 1.80 -2.77 -0.72
CA MET A 29 2.25 -2.10 -1.93
C MET A 29 1.15 -1.13 -2.39
N VAL A 30 1.53 0.11 -2.70
CA VAL A 30 0.61 1.14 -3.18
C VAL A 30 1.21 1.87 -4.38
N GLN A 31 0.34 2.32 -5.28
CA GLN A 31 0.71 3.16 -6.42
C GLN A 31 0.20 4.59 -6.22
N LYS A 32 1.04 5.59 -6.46
CA LYS A 32 0.68 7.01 -6.44
C LYS A 32 1.49 7.75 -7.49
N ALA A 33 0.82 8.58 -8.30
CA ALA A 33 1.42 9.31 -9.40
C ALA A 33 2.17 8.39 -10.39
N GLY A 34 1.62 7.21 -10.67
CA GLY A 34 2.22 6.20 -11.55
C GLY A 34 3.35 5.37 -10.93
N GLU A 35 3.87 5.74 -9.76
CA GLU A 35 4.99 5.06 -9.12
C GLU A 35 4.56 4.20 -7.93
N ILE A 36 5.31 3.14 -7.67
CA ILE A 36 5.05 2.16 -6.62
C ILE A 36 5.94 2.42 -5.41
N GLY A 37 5.34 2.33 -4.22
CA GLY A 37 5.99 2.35 -2.93
C GLY A 37 5.33 1.37 -1.95
N TRP A 38 5.76 1.40 -0.69
CA TRP A 38 5.22 0.56 0.37
C TRP A 38 4.87 1.38 1.59
N ILE A 39 3.72 1.08 2.18
CA ILE A 39 3.25 1.69 3.43
C ILE A 39 3.14 0.66 4.56
N ASP A 40 3.21 1.14 5.79
CA ASP A 40 2.79 0.38 6.96
C ASP A 40 1.26 0.49 7.20
N LYS A 41 0.76 -0.17 8.24
CA LYS A 41 -0.67 -0.19 8.59
C LYS A 41 -1.26 1.17 8.98
N SER A 42 -0.43 2.16 9.29
CA SER A 42 -0.87 3.53 9.56
C SER A 42 -1.01 4.37 8.28
N GLY A 43 -0.53 3.87 7.14
CA GLY A 43 -0.43 4.62 5.90
C GLY A 43 0.88 5.39 5.74
N THR A 44 1.83 5.24 6.67
CA THR A 44 3.14 5.87 6.56
C THR A 44 3.98 5.12 5.54
N TYR A 45 4.62 5.84 4.62
CA TYR A 45 5.55 5.23 3.66
C TYR A 45 6.75 4.64 4.38
N ILE A 46 6.92 3.33 4.25
CA ILE A 46 8.17 2.61 4.54
C ILE A 46 9.16 2.89 3.40
N ILE A 47 8.65 2.90 2.17
CA ILE A 47 9.40 3.25 0.96
C ILE A 47 8.50 4.18 0.13
N ASN A 48 8.98 5.39 -0.14
CA ASN A 48 8.26 6.34 -0.98
C ASN A 48 8.07 5.78 -2.41
N PRO A 49 6.97 6.16 -3.10
CA PRO A 49 6.78 5.83 -4.50
C PRO A 49 7.99 6.28 -5.33
N GLN A 50 8.62 5.33 -6.01
CA GLN A 50 9.80 5.59 -6.85
C GLN A 50 10.06 4.51 -7.91
N PHE A 51 9.24 3.45 -7.93
CA PHE A 51 9.42 2.34 -8.87
C PHE A 51 8.33 2.37 -9.93
N ALA A 52 8.71 2.36 -11.20
CA ALA A 52 7.76 2.30 -12.31
C ALA A 52 7.01 0.96 -12.38
N ASN A 53 7.65 -0.12 -11.92
CA ASN A 53 7.07 -1.45 -11.81
C ASN A 53 7.64 -2.16 -10.58
N ALA A 54 6.79 -2.90 -9.87
CA ALA A 54 7.16 -3.81 -8.80
C ALA A 54 6.23 -5.02 -8.85
N PHE A 55 6.77 -6.17 -8.49
CA PHE A 55 6.01 -7.42 -8.37
C PHE A 55 5.80 -7.72 -6.89
N ASP A 56 4.68 -8.36 -6.56
CA ASP A 56 4.44 -8.83 -5.20
C ASP A 56 5.57 -9.78 -4.78
N PHE A 57 6.12 -9.55 -3.59
CA PHE A 57 7.15 -10.41 -3.03
C PHE A 57 6.52 -11.72 -2.57
N PHE A 58 6.81 -12.81 -3.27
CA PHE A 58 6.51 -14.16 -2.81
C PHE A 58 7.72 -14.68 -2.03
N GLU A 59 7.55 -14.86 -0.72
CA GLU A 59 8.47 -15.67 0.06
C GLU A 59 8.13 -17.14 -0.23
N ALA A 60 9.10 -17.91 -0.72
CA ALA A 60 8.97 -19.36 -0.81
C ALA A 60 9.41 -19.94 0.54
N ASP A 61 8.53 -20.74 1.16
CA ASP A 61 8.82 -21.48 2.41
C ASP A 61 10.05 -22.40 2.28
#